data_AF-A0A3M1E0N5-F1
#
_entry.id   AF-A0A3M1E0N5-F1
#
_cell.length_a   1.000
_cell.length_b   1.000
_cell.length_c   1.000
_cell.angle_alpha   90.00
_cell.angle_beta   90.00
_cell.angle_gamma   90.00
#
_symmetry.space_group_name_H-M   'P 1'
#
loop_
_entity.id
_entity.type
_entity.pdbx_description
1 polymer ?
#
loop_
_entity_poly.entity_id
_entity_poly.type
_entity_poly.pdbx_seq_one_letter_code
_entity_poly.pdbx_strand_id
1 'polypeptide(L)'
;MPLLPKKKVGIVACSGEELPEGTVSRVAALKVLEELRPNDTVTICLPLFLAGGEGDRAFARFYPTVAIDGCEKRCAARATEMYSGKPAASIVVTEVMSGDGLGPIRGSR
;
A
#
# COMPACT_ATOMS: atom_id res chain seq x y z
N MET A 1 -4.95 -33.42 5.31
CA MET A 1 -4.69 -32.07 5.87
C MET A 1 -5.55 -31.09 5.09
N PRO A 2 -6.50 -30.38 5.71
CA PRO A 2 -7.33 -29.43 4.95
C PRO A 2 -6.45 -28.35 4.34
N LEU A 3 -6.79 -27.92 3.12
CA LEU A 3 -6.13 -26.81 2.44
C LEU A 3 -6.36 -25.54 3.28
N LEU A 4 -5.31 -25.07 3.96
CA LEU A 4 -5.34 -23.75 4.59
C LEU A 4 -5.57 -22.70 3.49
N PRO A 5 -6.42 -21.69 3.72
CA PRO A 5 -6.65 -20.64 2.73
C PRO A 5 -5.31 -20.04 2.29
N LYS A 6 -5.13 -19.88 0.98
CA LYS A 6 -3.90 -19.35 0.38
C LYS A 6 -3.59 -18.01 1.04
N LYS A 7 -2.41 -17.88 1.67
CA LYS A 7 -2.01 -16.63 2.31
C LYS A 7 -1.95 -15.52 1.26
N LYS A 8 -2.78 -14.50 1.43
CA LYS A 8 -2.77 -13.29 0.61
C LYS A 8 -1.75 -12.29 1.15
N VAL A 9 -1.31 -11.37 0.29
CA VAL A 9 -0.50 -10.21 0.66
C VAL A 9 -1.37 -8.96 0.56
N GLY A 10 -1.41 -8.16 1.63
CA GLY A 10 -2.10 -6.87 1.65
C GLY A 10 -1.24 -5.77 1.03
N ILE A 11 -1.87 -4.84 0.33
CA ILE A 11 -1.23 -3.63 -0.19
C ILE A 11 -1.98 -2.42 0.34
N VAL A 12 -1.34 -1.62 1.20
CA VAL A 12 -1.86 -0.32 1.64
C VAL A 12 -1.18 0.75 0.79
N ALA A 13 -1.95 1.40 -0.08
CA ALA A 13 -1.44 2.50 -0.90
C ALA A 13 -1.82 3.87 -0.33
N CYS A 14 -0.98 4.87 -0.59
CA CYS A 14 -1.26 6.26 -0.30
C CYS A 14 -2.61 6.72 -0.88
N SER A 15 -3.39 7.48 -0.10
CA SER A 15 -4.70 7.98 -0.52
C SER A 15 -4.63 9.00 -1.68
N GLY A 16 -3.49 9.68 -1.82
CA GLY A 16 -3.29 10.73 -2.83
C GLY A 16 -4.02 12.02 -2.52
N GLU A 17 -3.83 12.53 -1.29
CA GLU A 17 -4.28 13.85 -0.80
C GLU A 17 -3.62 15.00 -1.60
N GLU A 18 -4.01 15.16 -2.87
CA GLU A 18 -3.53 16.14 -3.85
C GLU A 18 -2.06 16.03 -4.31
N LEU A 19 -1.39 14.94 -3.96
CA LEU A 19 -0.03 14.65 -4.40
C LEU A 19 -0.03 13.64 -5.57
N PRO A 20 0.61 13.94 -6.72
CA PRO A 20 0.63 13.05 -7.87
C PRO A 20 1.28 11.69 -7.56
N GLU A 21 2.21 11.65 -6.60
CA GLU A 21 2.85 10.43 -6.11
C GLU A 21 1.84 9.46 -5.45
N GLY A 22 0.76 9.99 -4.88
CA GLY A 22 -0.32 9.17 -4.36
C GLY A 22 -1.10 8.49 -5.48
N THR A 23 -1.36 9.17 -6.60
CA THR A 23 -1.94 8.55 -7.80
C THR A 23 -1.02 7.45 -8.33
N VAL A 24 0.29 7.69 -8.42
CA VAL A 24 1.26 6.67 -8.82
C VAL A 24 1.22 5.47 -7.87
N SER A 25 1.15 5.70 -6.56
CA SER A 25 1.03 4.63 -5.55
C SER A 25 -0.22 3.76 -5.79
N ARG A 26 -1.36 4.40 -6.07
CA ARG A 26 -2.64 3.70 -6.30
C ARG A 26 -2.65 2.93 -7.61
N VAL A 27 -2.15 3.53 -8.70
CA VAL A 27 -2.04 2.85 -10.00
C VAL A 27 -1.08 1.67 -9.91
N ALA A 28 0.05 1.81 -9.22
CA ALA A 28 0.98 0.71 -8.99
C ALA A 28 0.32 -0.43 -8.18
N ALA A 29 -0.42 -0.11 -7.11
CA ALA A 29 -1.14 -1.10 -6.32
C ALA A 29 -2.22 -1.82 -7.13
N LEU A 30 -3.00 -1.09 -7.95
CA LEU A 30 -4.02 -1.67 -8.83
C LEU A 30 -3.40 -2.57 -9.89
N LYS A 31 -2.29 -2.17 -10.51
CA LYS A 31 -1.57 -3.03 -11.47
C LYS A 31 -1.13 -4.35 -10.84
N VAL A 32 -0.65 -4.32 -9.60
CA VAL A 32 -0.33 -5.55 -8.87
C VAL A 32 -1.58 -6.38 -8.61
N LEU A 33 -2.65 -5.74 -8.14
CA LEU A 33 -3.91 -6.37 -7.79
C LEU A 33 -4.63 -7.01 -8.99
N GLU A 34 -4.60 -6.37 -10.16
CA GLU A 34 -5.44 -6.76 -11.30
C GLU A 34 -4.66 -7.56 -12.34
N GLU A 35 -3.38 -7.23 -12.56
CA GLU A 35 -2.59 -7.81 -13.66
C GLU A 35 -1.51 -8.77 -13.14
N LEU A 36 -0.70 -8.33 -12.16
CA LEU A 36 0.53 -9.05 -11.83
C LEU A 36 0.28 -10.20 -10.85
N ARG A 37 -0.58 -10.03 -9.84
CA ARG A 37 -0.81 -10.99 -8.74
C ARG A 37 -2.28 -11.10 -8.29
N PRO A 38 -3.26 -11.20 -9.21
CA PRO A 38 -4.69 -11.14 -8.86
C PRO A 38 -5.18 -12.20 -7.88
N ASN A 39 -4.54 -13.37 -7.88
CA ASN A 39 -4.90 -14.47 -6.99
C ASN A 39 -4.10 -14.48 -5.68
N ASP A 40 -3.18 -13.54 -5.47
CA ASP A 40 -2.25 -13.55 -4.33
C ASP A 40 -2.29 -12.25 -3.52
N THR A 41 -2.83 -11.17 -4.07
CA THR A 41 -2.88 -9.87 -3.40
C THR A 41 -4.29 -9.39 -3.12
N VAL A 42 -4.41 -8.53 -2.12
CA VAL A 42 -5.60 -7.73 -1.82
C VAL A 42 -5.17 -6.29 -1.55
N THR A 43 -6.04 -5.32 -1.83
CA THR A 43 -5.79 -3.92 -1.48
C THR A 43 -6.44 -3.58 -0.14
N ILE A 44 -5.83 -2.66 0.59
CA ILE A 44 -6.33 -2.12 1.85
C ILE A 44 -6.55 -0.63 1.66
N CYS A 45 -7.75 -0.16 1.99
CA CYS A 45 -8.14 1.24 1.85
C CYS A 45 -7.54 2.05 3.00
N LEU A 46 -6.49 2.83 2.75
CA LEU A 46 -5.83 3.64 3.78
C LEU A 46 -6.79 4.57 4.54
N PRO A 47 -7.72 5.32 3.91
CA PRO A 47 -8.70 6.12 4.65
C PRO A 47 -9.57 5.30 5.61
N LEU A 48 -10.07 4.13 5.17
CA LEU A 48 -10.89 3.26 6.01
C LEU A 48 -10.06 2.66 7.15
N PHE A 49 -8.83 2.26 6.86
CA PHE A 49 -7.87 1.75 7.83
C PHE A 49 -7.59 2.76 8.95
N LEU A 50 -7.38 4.03 8.58
CA LEU A 50 -7.21 5.15 9.52
C LEU A 50 -8.50 5.40 10.32
N ALA A 51 -9.67 5.31 9.67
CA ALA A 51 -10.97 5.53 10.29
C ALA A 51 -11.44 4.42 11.26
N GLY A 52 -10.67 3.34 11.45
CA GLY A 52 -11.06 2.25 12.36
C GLY A 52 -11.68 1.04 11.65
N GLY A 53 -11.40 0.83 10.36
CA GLY A 53 -11.84 -0.37 9.64
C GLY A 53 -11.24 -1.64 10.23
N GLU A 54 -11.98 -2.29 11.13
CA GLU A 54 -11.52 -3.49 11.86
C GLU A 54 -11.16 -4.65 10.94
N GLY A 55 -11.89 -4.83 9.82
CA GLY A 55 -11.59 -5.88 8.84
C GLY A 55 -10.20 -5.70 8.21
N ASP A 56 -9.88 -4.49 7.77
CA ASP A 56 -8.60 -4.16 7.15
C ASP A 56 -7.44 -4.23 8.18
N ARG A 57 -7.69 -3.75 9.41
CA ARG A 57 -6.72 -3.82 10.50
C ARG A 57 -6.44 -5.25 10.93
N ALA A 58 -7.47 -6.09 11.03
CA ALA A 58 -7.33 -7.50 11.34
C ALA A 58 -6.55 -8.21 10.22
N PHE A 59 -6.88 -7.94 8.96
CA PHE A 59 -6.13 -8.49 7.84
C PHE A 59 -4.64 -8.15 7.94
N ALA A 60 -4.30 -6.87 8.10
CA ALA A 60 -2.90 -6.44 8.16
C ALA A 60 -2.12 -6.96 9.38
N ARG A 61 -2.84 -7.42 10.42
CA ARG A 61 -2.25 -8.02 11.62
C ARG A 61 -1.86 -9.49 11.43
N PHE A 62 -2.63 -10.22 10.63
CA PHE A 62 -2.45 -11.66 10.43
C PHE A 62 -1.80 -12.02 9.09
N TYR A 63 -1.79 -11.10 8.12
CA TYR A 63 -1.26 -11.30 6.78
C TYR A 63 -0.17 -10.28 6.45
N PRO A 64 0.88 -10.69 5.70
CA PRO A 64 1.94 -9.78 5.30
C PRO A 64 1.35 -8.62 4.50
N THR A 65 1.74 -7.41 4.88
CA THR A 65 1.21 -6.18 4.27
C THR A 65 2.35 -5.29 3.80
N VAL A 66 2.27 -4.85 2.55
CA VAL A 66 3.21 -3.91 1.93
C VAL A 66 2.59 -2.52 1.96
N ALA A 67 3.32 -1.54 2.47
CA ALA A 67 2.94 -0.15 2.44
C ALA A 67 3.60 0.55 1.25
N ILE A 68 2.79 1.25 0.44
CA ILE A 68 3.26 2.06 -0.69
C ILE A 68 2.85 3.51 -0.41
N ASP A 69 3.83 4.32 -0.06
CA ASP A 69 3.66 5.71 0.33
C ASP A 69 4.07 6.65 -0.81
N GLY A 70 3.27 7.69 -1.06
CA GLY A 70 3.60 8.70 -2.07
C GLY A 70 4.70 9.67 -1.62
N CYS A 71 4.91 9.84 -0.31
CA CYS A 71 5.85 10.81 0.25
C CYS A 71 6.40 10.37 1.61
N GLU A 72 7.39 11.10 2.12
CA GLU A 72 8.08 10.82 3.40
C GLU A 72 7.18 10.90 4.65
N LYS A 73 5.93 11.37 4.53
CA LYS A 73 4.99 11.30 5.66
C LYS A 73 4.69 9.85 6.06
N ARG A 74 4.84 8.91 5.11
CA ARG A 74 4.71 7.45 5.31
C ARG A 74 3.39 7.05 6.00
N CYS A 75 2.30 7.68 5.62
CA CYS A 75 1.00 7.49 6.26
C CYS A 75 0.55 6.03 6.25
N ALA A 76 0.76 5.31 5.14
CA ALA A 76 0.44 3.89 5.03
C ALA A 76 1.28 3.06 5.99
N ALA A 77 2.61 3.16 5.91
CA ALA A 77 3.51 2.38 6.74
C ALA A 77 3.27 2.64 8.24
N ARG A 78 3.15 3.91 8.63
CA ARG A 78 2.92 4.31 10.03
C ARG A 78 1.58 3.84 10.55
N ALA A 79 0.52 3.94 9.74
CA ALA A 79 -0.79 3.44 10.14
C ALA A 79 -0.76 1.93 10.34
N THR A 80 -0.18 1.19 9.39
CA THR A 80 -0.05 -0.27 9.49
C THR A 80 0.72 -0.64 10.76
N GLU A 81 1.87 -0.02 11.02
CA GLU A 81 2.67 -0.26 12.24
C GLU A 81 1.89 0.04 13.52
N MET A 82 1.20 1.18 13.56
CA MET A 82 0.43 1.61 14.74
C MET A 82 -0.77 0.71 15.05
N TYR A 83 -1.51 0.27 14.03
CA TYR A 83 -2.81 -0.38 14.23
C TYR A 83 -2.82 -1.90 13.99
N SER A 84 -1.80 -2.44 13.33
CA SER A 84 -1.78 -3.84 12.88
C SER A 84 -0.43 -4.54 13.01
N GLY A 85 0.68 -3.80 13.13
CA GLY A 85 2.03 -4.36 13.25
C GLY A 85 2.93 -3.96 12.08
N LYS A 86 4.20 -4.36 12.14
CA LYS A 86 5.21 -3.88 11.17
C LYS A 86 4.87 -4.32 9.74
N PRO A 87 4.85 -3.39 8.75
CA PRO A 87 4.76 -3.75 7.34
C PRO A 87 5.85 -4.73 6.94
N ALA A 88 5.50 -5.70 6.10
CA ALA A 88 6.46 -6.66 5.52
C ALA A 88 7.46 -5.96 4.59
N ALA A 89 7.01 -4.89 3.93
CA ALA A 89 7.86 -3.96 3.18
C ALA A 89 7.23 -2.56 3.18
N SER A 90 8.06 -1.53 3.02
CA SER A 90 7.65 -0.14 2.88
C SER A 90 8.39 0.47 1.70
N ILE A 91 7.65 1.11 0.80
CA ILE A 91 8.17 1.76 -0.40
C ILE A 91 7.70 3.20 -0.37
N VAL A 92 8.61 4.15 -0.65
CA VAL A 92 8.22 5.55 -0.89
C VAL A 92 8.51 5.92 -2.33
N VAL A 93 7.47 6.36 -3.03
CA VAL A 93 7.53 6.66 -4.47
C VAL A 93 8.59 7.74 -4.78
N THR A 94 8.70 8.77 -3.95
CA THR A 94 9.73 9.82 -4.12
C THR A 94 11.16 9.29 -4.02
N GLU A 95 11.41 8.28 -3.17
CA GLU A 95 12.71 7.64 -3.05
C GLU A 95 13.04 6.83 -4.29
N VAL A 96 12.06 6.08 -4.83
CA VAL A 96 12.21 5.31 -6.07
C VAL A 96 12.55 6.24 -7.24
N MET A 97 11.80 7.33 -7.43
CA MET A 97 12.07 8.30 -8.50
C MET A 97 13.47 8.92 -8.39
N SER A 98 13.87 9.31 -7.18
CA SER A 98 15.18 9.90 -6.94
C SER A 98 16.31 8.89 -7.20
N GLY A 99 16.13 7.63 -6.79
CA GLY A 99 17.08 6.54 -7.01
C GLY A 99 17.27 6.18 -8.48
N ASP A 100 16.20 6.27 -9.28
CA ASP A 100 16.22 5.99 -10.71
C ASP A 100 16.60 7.20 -11.58
N GLY A 101 16.92 8.34 -10.96
CA GLY A 101 17.25 9.59 -11.69
C GLY A 101 16.07 10.17 -12.48
N LEU A 102 14.85 9.85 -12.08
CA LEU A 102 13.62 10.35 -12.70
C LEU A 102 13.27 11.73 -12.13
N GLY A 103 12.76 12.61 -12.99
CA GLY A 103 12.32 13.95 -12.60
C GLY A 103 11.10 13.92 -11.66
N PRO A 104 10.67 15.08 -11.13
CA PRO A 104 9.52 15.16 -10.24
C PRO A 104 8.25 14.66 -10.93
N ILE A 105 7.41 13.94 -10.19
CA ILE A 105 6.12 13.46 -10.71
C ILE A 105 5.21 14.68 -10.89
N ARG A 106 4.69 14.86 -12.10
CA ARG A 106 3.77 15.95 -12.44
C ARG A 106 2.42 15.36 -12.83
N GLY A 107 1.36 15.86 -12.20
CA GLY A 107 0.00 15.57 -12.63
C GLY A 107 -0.32 16.32 -13.93
N SER A 108 -0.95 15.65 -14.88
CA SER A 108 -1.66 16.28 -15.99
C SER A 108 -3.09 16.55 -15.53
N ARG A 109 -3.39 17.78 -15.08
CA ARG A 109 -4.78 18.21 -14.92
C ARG A 109 -5.38 18.51 -16.28
#